data_AF-A0A7H8QIQ7-F1
#
_entry.id   AF-A0A7H8QIQ7-F1
#
_cell.length_a   1.000
_cell.length_b   1.000
_cell.length_c   1.000
_cell.angle_alpha   90.00
_cell.angle_beta   90.00
_cell.angle_gamma   90.00
#
_symmetry.space_group_name_H-M   'P 1'
#
loop_
_entity.id
_entity.type
_entity.pdbx_description
1 polymer ?
#
loop_
_entity_poly.entity_id
_entity_poly.type
_entity_poly.pdbx_seq_one_letter_code
_entity_poly.pdbx_strand_id
1 'polypeptide(L)'
;MITSDKDIPKLLGTPTKQVEWAKKPVAEHLCSTAKRVYNPPMQGLFSKTLFITLADDCETVIQFRTERLDINGFLTAKGELNAYVLGR
;
A
#
# COMPACT_ATOMS: atom_id res chain seq x y z
N MET A 1 9.66 -14.19 1.75
CA MET A 1 9.26 -13.97 0.34
C MET A 1 7.77 -14.15 0.27
N ILE A 2 7.03 -13.17 -0.25
CA ILE A 2 5.59 -13.30 -0.46
C ILE A 2 5.37 -13.90 -1.85
N THR A 3 4.92 -15.16 -1.90
CA THR A 3 4.61 -15.86 -3.17
C THR A 3 3.12 -16.20 -3.28
N SER A 4 2.39 -16.10 -2.18
CA SER A 4 0.96 -16.33 -2.07
C SER A 4 0.33 -15.44 -0.99
N ASP A 5 -1.00 -15.33 -0.98
CA ASP A 5 -1.72 -14.62 0.08
C ASP A 5 -1.52 -15.24 1.48
N LYS A 6 -1.09 -16.51 1.56
CA LYS A 6 -0.80 -17.20 2.82
C LYS A 6 0.46 -16.68 3.52
N ASP A 7 1.36 -16.05 2.77
CA ASP A 7 2.61 -15.49 3.27
C ASP A 7 2.41 -14.09 3.89
N ILE A 8 1.20 -13.55 3.76
CA ILE A 8 0.78 -12.26 4.30
C ILE A 8 0.03 -12.51 5.64
N PRO A 9 0.10 -11.58 6.63
CA PRO A 9 -0.67 -11.71 7.86
C PRO A 9 -2.15 -12.08 7.62
N LYS A 10 -2.74 -12.92 8.48
CA LYS A 10 -4.13 -13.42 8.37
C LYS A 10 -5.20 -12.32 8.22
N LEU A 11 -4.88 -11.11 8.69
CA LEU A 11 -5.71 -9.91 8.54
C LEU A 11 -5.83 -9.45 7.07
N LEU A 12 -4.88 -9.84 6.22
CA LEU A 12 -4.77 -9.51 4.79
C LEU A 12 -4.67 -10.77 3.91
N GLY A 13 -4.83 -11.97 4.47
CA GLY A 13 -4.57 -13.24 3.78
C GLY A 13 -5.60 -13.64 2.72
N THR A 14 -6.47 -12.72 2.30
CA THR A 14 -7.36 -12.90 1.15
C THR A 14 -7.46 -11.60 0.35
N PRO A 15 -7.73 -11.65 -0.96
CA PRO A 15 -7.88 -10.45 -1.78
C PRO A 15 -8.95 -9.49 -1.27
N THR A 16 -10.09 -10.02 -0.79
CA THR A 16 -11.17 -9.21 -0.21
C THR A 16 -10.71 -8.42 1.01
N LYS A 17 -9.98 -9.08 1.93
CA LYS A 17 -9.43 -8.42 3.12
C LYS A 17 -8.40 -7.36 2.77
N GLN A 18 -7.56 -7.61 1.75
CA GLN A 18 -6.59 -6.63 1.27
C GLN A 18 -7.29 -5.35 0.79
N VAL A 19 -8.39 -5.49 0.05
CA VAL A 19 -9.19 -4.35 -0.43
C VAL A 19 -9.84 -3.60 0.73
N GLU A 20 -10.45 -4.31 1.68
CA GLU A 20 -11.08 -3.67 2.86
C GLU A 20 -10.07 -2.89 3.69
N TRP A 21 -8.90 -3.48 3.94
CA TRP A 21 -7.84 -2.82 4.69
C TRP A 21 -7.21 -1.65 3.92
N ALA A 22 -7.14 -1.72 2.59
CA ALA A 22 -6.64 -0.63 1.77
C ALA A 22 -7.57 0.60 1.78
N LYS A 23 -8.89 0.42 1.95
CA LYS A 23 -9.84 1.53 2.02
C LYS A 23 -9.72 2.37 3.29
N LYS A 24 -9.30 1.77 4.41
CA LYS A 24 -9.15 2.47 5.70
C LYS A 24 -8.17 3.65 5.65
N PRO A 25 -6.89 3.47 5.26
CA PRO A 25 -5.94 4.57 5.18
C PRO A 25 -6.32 5.60 4.10
N VAL A 26 -7.06 5.21 3.05
CA VAL A 26 -7.60 6.18 2.07
C VAL A 26 -8.60 7.13 2.75
N ALA A 27 -9.53 6.59 3.54
CA ALA A 27 -10.47 7.42 4.28
C ALA A 27 -9.78 8.24 5.39
N GLU A 28 -8.86 7.62 6.13
CA GLU A 28 -8.23 8.21 7.32
C GLU A 28 -7.13 9.24 6.99
N HIS A 29 -6.33 9.00 5.95
CA HIS A 29 -5.14 9.82 5.66
C HIS A 29 -5.27 10.69 4.42
N LEU A 30 -6.09 10.28 3.45
CA LEU A 30 -6.30 11.03 2.21
C LEU A 30 -7.63 11.78 2.21
N CYS A 31 -8.45 11.61 3.25
CA CYS A 31 -9.80 12.19 3.35
C CYS A 31 -10.63 11.95 2.07
N SER A 32 -10.44 10.81 1.42
CA SER A 32 -11.04 10.47 0.12
C SER A 32 -11.70 9.09 0.16
N THR A 33 -12.37 8.72 -0.92
CA THR A 33 -12.99 7.40 -1.09
C THR A 33 -12.34 6.64 -2.23
N ALA A 34 -12.06 5.36 -2.03
CA ALA A 34 -11.60 4.48 -3.10
C ALA A 34 -12.75 4.14 -4.07
N LYS A 35 -12.70 4.71 -5.28
CA LYS A 35 -13.62 4.44 -6.38
C LYS A 35 -13.36 3.07 -7.01
N ARG A 36 -12.08 2.74 -7.23
CA ARG A 36 -11.65 1.43 -7.77
C ARG A 36 -10.39 0.96 -7.06
N VAL A 37 -10.29 -0.34 -6.84
CA VAL A 37 -9.06 -0.97 -6.32
C VAL A 37 -8.64 -2.05 -7.31
N TYR A 38 -7.44 -1.91 -7.85
CA TYR A 38 -6.80 -2.92 -8.68
C TYR A 38 -5.76 -3.68 -7.85
N ASN A 39 -5.93 -5.00 -7.81
CA ASN A 39 -5.05 -5.91 -7.09
C ASN A 39 -4.17 -6.66 -8.10
N PRO A 40 -2.96 -6.16 -8.43
CA PRO A 40 -2.08 -6.83 -9.37
C PRO A 40 -1.65 -8.21 -8.84
N PRO A 41 -1.16 -9.10 -9.72
CA PRO A 41 -0.40 -10.28 -9.31
C PRO A 41 0.72 -9.90 -8.32
N MET A 42 1.23 -10.87 -7.58
CA MET A 42 2.27 -10.60 -6.59
C MET A 42 3.53 -10.03 -7.28
N GLN A 43 3.94 -8.83 -6.88
CA GLN A 43 5.10 -8.12 -7.46
C GLN A 43 6.10 -7.82 -6.33
N GLY A 44 7.18 -8.59 -6.29
CA GLY A 44 8.29 -8.38 -5.35
C GLY A 44 8.32 -9.33 -4.16
N LEU A 45 9.43 -9.30 -3.44
CA LEU A 45 9.74 -10.27 -2.38
C LEU A 45 9.07 -9.96 -1.03
N PHE A 46 8.75 -8.69 -0.74
CA PHE A 46 8.50 -8.21 0.63
C PHE A 46 7.19 -7.43 0.81
N SER A 47 6.43 -7.24 -0.27
CA SER A 47 5.22 -6.42 -0.22
C SER A 47 4.10 -6.92 -1.13
N LYS A 48 2.87 -6.62 -0.72
CA LYS A 48 1.68 -6.70 -1.56
C LYS A 48 1.22 -5.29 -1.92
N THR A 49 1.24 -4.98 -3.22
CA THR A 49 0.85 -3.67 -3.77
C THR A 49 -0.60 -3.70 -4.25
N LEU A 50 -1.34 -2.62 -3.98
CA LEU A 50 -2.66 -2.34 -4.54
C LEU A 50 -2.67 -0.93 -5.14
N PHE A 51 -3.25 -0.80 -6.33
CA PHE A 51 -3.47 0.48 -6.99
C PHE A 51 -4.90 0.94 -6.74
N ILE A 52 -5.08 2.19 -6.37
CA ILE A 52 -6.37 2.73 -5.96
C ILE A 52 -6.65 3.98 -6.78
N THR A 53 -7.79 3.96 -7.47
CA THR A 53 -8.37 5.17 -8.06
C THR A 53 -9.31 5.79 -7.03
N LEU A 54 -9.07 7.06 -6.72
CA LEU A 54 -9.84 7.86 -5.78
C LEU A 54 -11.10 8.43 -6.45
N ALA A 55 -11.95 9.09 -5.66
CA ALA A 55 -13.21 9.67 -6.13
C ALA A 55 -13.01 10.80 -7.16
N ASP A 56 -11.89 11.52 -7.08
CA ASP A 56 -11.45 12.58 -7.97
C ASP A 56 -10.60 12.07 -9.15
N ASP A 57 -10.61 10.75 -9.39
CA ASP A 57 -9.83 10.07 -10.41
C ASP A 57 -8.30 10.16 -10.22
N CYS A 58 -7.82 10.71 -9.10
CA CYS A 58 -6.42 10.60 -8.70
C CYS A 58 -6.05 9.15 -8.38
N GLU A 59 -4.81 8.76 -8.66
CA GLU A 59 -4.30 7.43 -8.35
C GLU A 59 -3.39 7.46 -7.14
N THR A 60 -3.52 6.45 -6.27
CA THR A 60 -2.62 6.22 -5.15
C THR A 60 -2.26 4.74 -5.04
N VAL A 61 -1.15 4.46 -4.37
CA VAL A 61 -0.61 3.11 -4.20
C VAL A 61 -0.54 2.79 -2.72
N ILE A 62 -1.09 1.63 -2.35
CA ILE A 62 -0.95 1.08 -1.01
C ILE A 62 -0.08 -0.17 -1.08
N GLN A 63 0.95 -0.21 -0.24
CA GLN A 63 1.80 -1.38 -0.07
C GLN A 63 1.69 -1.94 1.35
N PHE A 64 1.25 -3.18 1.46
CA PHE A 64 1.36 -3.94 2.69
C PHE A 64 2.72 -4.64 2.72
N ARG A 65 3.58 -4.28 3.69
CA ARG A 65 4.90 -4.89 3.89
C ARG A 65 4.85 -5.91 5.01
N THR A 66 5.54 -7.03 4.83
CA THR A 66 5.76 -8.01 5.91
C THR A 66 6.89 -7.59 6.85
N GLU A 67 7.76 -6.71 6.40
CA GLU A 67 8.90 -6.17 7.15
C GLU A 67 8.64 -4.70 7.51
N ARG A 68 9.29 -4.24 8.58
CA ARG A 68 9.26 -2.82 8.95
C ARG A 68 9.84 -1.98 7.81
N LEU A 69 9.20 -0.86 7.52
CA LEU A 69 9.78 0.13 6.62
C LEU A 69 11.06 0.69 7.25
N ASP A 70 12.19 0.64 6.54
CA ASP A 70 13.38 1.38 6.93
C ASP A 70 13.13 2.88 6.67
N ILE A 71 12.58 3.53 7.69
CA ILE A 71 12.23 4.95 7.65
C ILE A 71 13.50 5.80 7.48
N ASN A 72 14.64 5.38 8.03
CA ASN A 72 15.87 6.17 7.96
C ASN A 72 16.44 6.17 6.54
N GLY A 73 16.53 5.00 5.91
CA GLY A 73 16.89 4.91 4.49
C GLY A 73 15.91 5.69 3.61
N PHE A 74 14.62 5.62 3.92
CA PHE A 74 13.59 6.34 3.18
C PHE A 74 13.69 7.87 3.33
N LEU A 75 13.87 8.39 4.54
CA LEU A 75 14.05 9.82 4.80
C LEU A 75 15.33 10.37 4.16
N THR A 76 16.41 9.59 4.18
CA THR A 76 17.65 9.92 3.50
C THR A 76 17.42 10.04 2.00
N ALA A 77 16.80 9.02 1.38
CA ALA A 77 16.46 9.04 -0.04
C ALA A 77 15.50 10.19 -0.38
N LYS A 78 14.54 10.53 0.48
CA LYS A 78 13.66 11.70 0.29
C LYS A 78 14.45 13.02 0.26
N GLY A 79 15.41 13.19 1.16
CA GLY A 79 16.27 14.37 1.18
C GLY A 79 17.11 14.51 -0.08
N GLU A 80 17.64 13.39 -0.58
CA GLU A 80 18.50 13.35 -1.78
C GLU A 80 17.72 13.38 -3.10
N LEU A 81 16.56 12.72 -3.17
CA LEU A 81 15.77 12.49 -4.40
C LEU A 81 14.52 13.37 -4.51
N ASN A 82 14.21 14.19 -3.50
CA ASN A 82 13.08 15.11 -3.46
C ASN A 82 11.69 14.45 -3.72
N ALA A 83 11.55 13.16 -3.38
CA ALA A 83 10.32 12.40 -3.57
C ALA A 83 9.35 12.58 -2.38
N TYR A 84 8.16 13.12 -2.65
CA TYR A 84 7.11 13.28 -1.63
C TYR A 84 6.47 11.94 -1.26
N VAL A 85 6.52 11.58 0.02
CA VAL A 85 5.67 10.52 0.58
C VAL A 85 5.07 11.01 1.90
N LEU A 86 3.74 10.92 2.00
CA LEU A 86 2.98 11.14 3.23
C LEU A 86 3.15 9.92 4.14
N GLY A 87 3.74 10.13 5.30
CA GLY A 87 3.71 9.19 6.43
C GLY A 87 3.38 9.96 7.70
N ARG A 88 2.27 9.60 8.35
CA ARG A 88 2.03 9.83 9.78
C ARG A 88 1.86 8.48 10.44
#